data_AF-A0A523NQ62-F1
#
_entry.id   AF-A0A523NQ62-F1
#
_cell.length_a   1.000
_cell.length_b   1.000
_cell.length_c   1.000
_cell.angle_alpha   90.00
_cell.angle_beta   90.00
_cell.angle_gamma   90.00
#
_symmetry.space_group_name_H-M   'P 1'
#
loop_
_entity.id
_entity.type
_entity.pdbx_description
1 polymer ?
#
loop_
_entity_poly.entity_id
_entity_poly.type
_entity_poly.pdbx_seq_one_letter_code
_entity_poly.pdbx_strand_id
1 'polypeptide(L)'
;MSVEAVVFYIFAIAVVFAGSMVITVRNPVHAALFLILAFFASAGLWLLLEAEFLAITLVLVYVGAVMVLFLFVVMMLDINLTVLREGFASYLPIAFVVALGMMVSLGLIVGQDNFGLDAVPPVVKAPASYSNVEALGEVLYTEYVFPFEIAAVILLVAIVAAIALTLRPTRQTKAPRPERQVAVRREDRIRIVKMDSE
;
A
#
# COMPACT_ATOMS: atom_id res chain seq x y z
N MET A 1 32.21 0.61 -17.14
CA MET A 1 30.87 0.30 -16.59
C MET A 1 30.17 -0.60 -17.58
N SER A 2 29.63 -1.75 -17.14
CA SER A 2 28.78 -2.58 -17.98
C SER A 2 27.47 -1.85 -18.31
N VAL A 3 26.79 -2.23 -19.39
CA VAL A 3 25.47 -1.67 -19.74
C VAL A 3 24.48 -1.90 -18.58
N GLU A 4 24.52 -3.08 -17.95
CA GLU A 4 23.74 -3.41 -16.75
C GLU A 4 23.96 -2.41 -15.62
N ALA A 5 25.21 -2.00 -15.33
CA ALA A 5 25.51 -1.03 -14.28
C ALA A 5 24.98 0.37 -14.59
N VAL A 6 25.03 0.80 -15.86
CA VAL A 6 24.46 2.09 -16.27
C VAL A 6 22.95 2.09 -16.08
N VAL A 7 22.27 1.04 -16.52
CA VAL A 7 20.81 0.88 -16.37
C VAL A 7 20.43 0.81 -14.90
N PHE A 8 21.21 0.11 -14.06
CA PHE A 8 21.03 0.08 -12.61
C PHE A 8 21.05 1.48 -12.00
N TYR A 9 22.07 2.29 -12.28
CA TYR A 9 22.16 3.63 -11.69
C TYR A 9 21.03 4.55 -12.15
N ILE A 10 20.57 4.42 -13.40
CA ILE A 10 19.42 5.19 -13.90
C ILE A 10 18.17 4.86 -13.08
N PHE A 11 17.85 3.58 -12.90
CA PHE A 11 16.68 3.17 -12.11
C PHE A 11 16.84 3.49 -10.63
N ALA A 12 18.03 3.30 -10.04
CA ALA A 12 18.29 3.61 -8.64
C ALA A 12 18.10 5.09 -8.33
N ILE A 13 18.66 5.98 -9.16
CA ILE A 13 18.46 7.43 -9.04
C ILE A 13 16.99 7.78 -9.21
N ALA A 14 16.31 7.16 -10.19
CA ALA A 14 14.88 7.39 -10.41
C ALA A 14 14.03 7.01 -9.19
N VAL A 15 14.30 5.87 -8.54
CA VAL A 15 13.59 5.43 -7.31
C VAL A 15 13.81 6.42 -6.17
N VAL A 16 15.06 6.82 -5.90
CA VAL A 16 15.39 7.76 -4.82
C VAL A 16 14.74 9.12 -5.07
N PHE A 17 14.86 9.63 -6.30
CA PHE A 17 14.25 10.89 -6.70
C PHE A 17 12.73 10.84 -6.56
N ALA A 18 12.09 9.81 -7.12
CA ALA A 18 10.65 9.63 -7.04
C ALA A 18 10.17 9.50 -5.59
N GLY A 19 10.82 8.68 -4.76
CA GLY A 19 10.50 8.53 -3.34
C GLY A 19 10.62 9.84 -2.56
N SER A 20 11.64 10.65 -2.85
CA SER A 20 11.77 11.99 -2.25
C SER A 20 10.67 12.95 -2.71
N MET A 21 10.23 12.87 -3.97
CA MET A 21 9.14 13.69 -4.51
C MET A 21 7.79 13.31 -3.92
N VAL A 22 7.54 12.04 -3.64
CA VAL A 22 6.30 11.56 -2.99
C VAL A 22 6.04 12.30 -1.67
N ILE A 23 7.09 12.51 -0.85
CA ILE A 23 6.95 13.13 0.47
C ILE A 23 7.03 14.67 0.44
N THR A 24 7.72 15.24 -0.54
CA THR A 24 7.96 16.70 -0.62
C THR A 24 6.85 17.44 -1.35
N VAL A 25 6.22 16.81 -2.35
CA VAL A 25 5.20 17.44 -3.18
C VAL A 25 3.94 17.79 -2.37
N ARG A 26 3.26 18.87 -2.76
CA ARG A 26 2.06 19.38 -2.09
C ARG A 26 0.78 18.78 -2.61
N ASN A 27 0.70 18.51 -3.91
CA ASN A 27 -0.49 17.96 -4.52
C ASN A 27 -0.49 16.43 -4.38
N PRO A 28 -1.49 15.83 -3.68
CA PRO A 28 -1.57 14.39 -3.47
C PRO A 28 -1.59 13.56 -4.76
N VAL A 29 -2.20 14.07 -5.83
CA VAL A 29 -2.21 13.39 -7.14
C VAL A 29 -0.81 13.32 -7.71
N HIS A 30 -0.03 14.40 -7.61
CA HIS A 30 1.35 14.42 -8.08
C HIS A 30 2.23 13.50 -7.22
N ALA A 31 2.03 13.48 -5.90
CA ALA A 31 2.71 12.55 -5.01
C ALA A 31 2.44 11.08 -5.41
N ALA A 32 1.18 10.74 -5.71
CA ALA A 32 0.81 9.40 -6.17
C ALA A 32 1.42 9.05 -7.55
N LEU A 33 1.52 9.99 -8.48
CA LEU A 33 2.22 9.78 -9.76
C LEU A 33 3.72 9.51 -9.57
N PHE A 34 4.39 10.22 -8.65
CA PHE A 34 5.77 9.92 -8.29
C PHE A 34 5.90 8.55 -7.60
N LEU A 35 4.91 8.12 -6.83
CA LEU A 35 4.92 6.80 -6.21
C LEU A 35 4.82 5.68 -7.27
N ILE A 36 3.99 5.88 -8.30
CA ILE A 36 3.93 4.98 -9.46
C ILE A 36 5.29 4.89 -10.16
N LEU A 37 5.95 6.04 -10.38
CA LEU A 37 7.30 6.08 -10.95
C LEU A 37 8.32 5.30 -10.10
N ALA A 38 8.24 5.42 -8.76
CA ALA A 38 9.12 4.69 -7.85
C ALA A 38 8.91 3.16 -7.95
N PHE A 39 7.66 2.69 -7.99
CA PHE A 39 7.38 1.26 -8.15
C PHE A 39 7.79 0.73 -9.52
N PHE A 40 7.58 1.51 -10.59
CA PHE A 40 8.00 1.11 -11.93
C PHE A 40 9.53 1.02 -12.03
N ALA A 41 10.26 2.00 -11.49
CA ALA A 41 11.71 1.97 -11.47
C ALA A 41 12.26 0.84 -10.59
N SER A 42 11.58 0.52 -9.47
CA SER A 42 11.91 -0.63 -8.62
C SER A 42 11.68 -1.96 -9.32
N ALA A 43 10.63 -2.09 -10.14
CA ALA A 43 10.41 -3.28 -10.97
C ALA A 43 11.54 -3.46 -11.99
N GLY A 44 12.06 -2.36 -12.56
CA GLY A 44 13.26 -2.37 -13.40
C GLY A 44 14.49 -2.91 -12.66
N LEU A 45 14.69 -2.51 -11.40
CA LEU A 45 15.77 -3.05 -10.56
C LEU A 45 15.60 -4.54 -10.27
N TRP A 46 14.38 -5.02 -10.03
CA TRP A 46 14.11 -6.45 -9.84
C TRP A 46 14.32 -7.28 -11.12
N LEU A 47 14.01 -6.73 -12.29
CA LEU A 47 14.36 -7.37 -13.57
C LEU A 47 15.88 -7.51 -13.75
N LEU A 48 16.66 -6.50 -13.36
CA LEU A 48 18.13 -6.59 -13.38
C LEU A 48 18.69 -7.66 -12.43
N LEU A 49 17.94 -8.01 -11.38
CA LEU A 49 18.27 -9.06 -10.43
C LEU A 49 17.74 -10.45 -10.83
N GLU A 50 17.27 -10.61 -12.08
CA GLU A 50 16.66 -11.86 -12.59
C GLU A 50 15.39 -12.28 -11.81
N ALA A 51 14.73 -11.35 -11.12
CA ALA A 51 13.49 -11.56 -10.37
C ALA A 51 12.25 -11.17 -11.18
N GLU A 52 12.04 -11.85 -12.31
CA GLU A 52 11.01 -11.52 -13.30
C GLU A 52 9.57 -11.57 -12.76
N PHE A 53 9.23 -12.60 -11.99
CA PHE A 53 7.87 -12.75 -11.45
C PHE A 53 7.54 -11.61 -10.49
N LEU A 54 8.44 -11.34 -9.52
CA LEU A 54 8.27 -10.26 -8.57
C LEU A 54 8.16 -8.90 -9.25
N ALA A 55 8.98 -8.63 -10.28
CA ALA A 55 8.91 -7.38 -11.03
C ALA A 55 7.55 -7.17 -11.71
N ILE A 56 7.03 -8.20 -12.37
CA ILE A 56 5.73 -8.14 -13.03
C ILE A 56 4.60 -7.99 -12.00
N THR A 57 4.64 -8.75 -10.89
CA THR A 57 3.66 -8.65 -9.81
C THR A 57 3.68 -7.27 -9.14
N LEU A 58 4.85 -6.65 -8.97
CA LEU A 58 4.97 -5.29 -8.43
C LEU A 58 4.19 -4.29 -9.29
N VAL A 59 4.36 -4.36 -10.61
CA VAL A 59 3.64 -3.48 -11.54
C VAL A 59 2.15 -3.82 -11.54
N LEU A 60 1.78 -5.10 -11.66
CA LEU A 60 0.38 -5.49 -11.78
C LEU A 60 -0.44 -5.16 -10.52
N VAL A 61 0.09 -5.49 -9.34
CA VAL A 61 -0.64 -5.34 -8.07
C VAL A 61 -0.48 -3.93 -7.52
N TYR A 62 0.76 -3.44 -7.35
CA TYR A 62 0.96 -2.14 -6.72
C TYR A 62 0.63 -0.99 -7.66
N VAL A 63 1.19 -0.97 -8.87
CA VAL A 63 0.88 0.11 -9.83
C VAL A 63 -0.53 -0.04 -10.41
N GLY A 64 -0.92 -1.25 -10.82
CA GLY A 64 -2.19 -1.50 -11.49
C GLY A 64 -3.41 -1.44 -10.57
N ALA A 65 -3.43 -2.20 -9.48
CA ALA A 65 -4.61 -2.27 -8.61
C ALA A 65 -4.57 -1.21 -7.49
N VAL A 66 -3.52 -1.22 -6.67
CA VAL A 66 -3.48 -0.42 -5.44
C VAL A 66 -3.35 1.08 -5.73
N MET A 67 -2.40 1.49 -6.58
CA MET A 67 -2.18 2.90 -6.88
C MET A 67 -3.33 3.52 -7.66
N VAL A 68 -3.96 2.80 -8.59
CA VAL A 68 -5.15 3.30 -9.30
C VAL A 68 -6.30 3.54 -8.34
N LEU A 69 -6.59 2.59 -7.43
CA LEU A 69 -7.59 2.80 -6.38
C LEU A 69 -7.25 4.00 -5.50
N PHE A 70 -5.98 4.12 -5.10
CA PHE A 70 -5.52 5.24 -4.29
C PHE A 70 -5.70 6.59 -5.00
N LEU A 71 -5.37 6.66 -6.30
CA LEU A 71 -5.58 7.86 -7.12
C LEU A 71 -7.05 8.27 -7.18
N PHE A 72 -7.97 7.31 -7.34
CA PHE A 72 -9.41 7.59 -7.30
C PHE A 72 -9.83 8.17 -5.94
N VAL A 73 -9.39 7.54 -4.84
CA VAL A 73 -9.72 7.98 -3.48
C VAL A 73 -9.21 9.39 -3.21
N VAL A 74 -7.94 9.64 -3.52
CA VAL A 74 -7.29 10.92 -3.28
C VAL A 74 -7.87 12.04 -4.15
N MET A 75 -8.31 11.74 -5.36
CA MET A 75 -8.94 12.73 -6.24
C MET A 75 -10.38 13.07 -5.80
N MET A 76 -11.12 12.11 -5.23
CA MET A 76 -12.46 12.36 -4.71
C MET A 76 -12.47 13.10 -3.37
N LEU A 77 -11.40 12.98 -2.58
CA LEU A 77 -11.26 13.63 -1.28
C LEU A 77 -10.63 15.02 -1.43
N ASP A 78 -11.36 16.06 -1.06
CA ASP A 78 -10.79 17.41 -0.93
C ASP A 78 -10.06 17.53 0.42
N ILE A 79 -8.78 17.15 0.43
CA ILE A 79 -7.95 17.14 1.64
C ILE A 79 -7.36 18.54 1.86
N ASN A 80 -7.72 19.21 2.95
CA ASN A 80 -7.09 20.47 3.34
C ASN A 80 -5.73 20.24 4.00
N LEU A 81 -4.67 20.26 3.19
CA LEU A 81 -3.30 19.95 3.59
C LEU A 81 -2.58 21.08 4.35
N THR A 82 -3.21 22.26 4.49
CA THR A 82 -2.58 23.40 5.16
C THR A 82 -2.49 23.20 6.68
N VAL A 83 -3.51 22.61 7.30
CA VAL A 83 -3.57 22.35 8.74
C VAL A 83 -2.66 21.18 9.15
N LEU A 84 -2.48 20.18 8.27
CA LEU A 84 -1.66 18.99 8.53
C LEU A 84 -0.14 19.24 8.54
N ARG A 85 0.32 20.38 8.01
CA ARG A 85 1.75 20.71 7.90
C ARG A 85 2.21 21.79 8.89
N GLU A 86 1.32 22.34 9.71
CA GLU A 86 1.74 23.18 10.85
C GLU A 86 2.65 22.36 11.77
N GLY A 87 3.90 22.82 11.96
CA GLY A 87 4.89 22.14 12.80
C GLY A 87 5.77 21.10 12.10
N PHE A 88 5.53 20.73 10.83
CA PHE A 88 6.37 19.75 10.11
C PHE A 88 7.85 20.17 10.06
N ALA A 89 8.10 21.46 9.85
CA ALA A 89 9.46 22.02 9.81
C ALA A 89 10.18 21.98 11.17
N SER A 90 9.45 21.91 12.29
CA SER A 90 10.05 21.82 13.63
C SER A 90 10.63 20.43 13.92
N TYR A 91 10.14 19.39 13.26
CA TYR A 91 10.62 18.01 13.42
C TYR A 91 11.72 17.63 12.42
N LEU A 92 11.98 18.47 11.41
CA LEU A 92 13.04 18.25 10.41
C LEU A 92 14.43 17.98 11.02
N PRO A 93 14.90 18.73 12.05
CA PRO A 93 16.21 18.48 12.65
C PRO A 93 16.28 17.10 13.34
N ILE A 94 15.20 16.71 14.03
CA ILE A 94 15.10 15.41 14.70
C ILE A 94 15.05 14.30 13.65
N ALA A 95 14.24 14.47 12.60
CA ALA A 95 14.15 13.52 11.50
C ALA A 95 15.50 13.33 10.81
N PHE A 96 16.29 14.40 10.64
CA PHE A 96 17.63 14.32 10.08
C PHE A 96 18.58 13.52 10.98
N VAL A 97 18.59 13.76 12.29
CA VAL A 97 19.41 12.98 13.25
C VAL A 97 19.04 11.49 13.21
N VAL A 98 17.75 11.17 13.19
CA VAL A 98 17.27 9.79 13.10
C VAL A 98 17.66 9.15 11.76
N ALA A 99 17.45 9.85 10.64
CA ALA A 99 17.83 9.36 9.32
C ALA A 99 19.33 9.11 9.19
N LEU A 100 20.16 10.03 9.73
CA LEU A 100 21.61 9.85 9.77
C LEU A 100 22.00 8.66 10.64
N GLY A 101 21.38 8.52 11.82
CA GLY A 101 21.58 7.36 12.69
C GLY A 101 21.24 6.04 12.01
N MET A 102 20.12 5.97 11.28
CA MET A 102 19.75 4.80 10.49
C MET A 102 20.70 4.55 9.32
N MET A 103 21.18 5.60 8.66
CA MET A 103 22.14 5.47 7.56
C MET A 103 23.49 4.94 8.05
N VAL A 104 23.97 5.41 9.21
CA VAL A 104 25.18 4.89 9.85
C VAL A 104 24.98 3.44 10.29
N SER A 105 23.85 3.10 10.92
CA SER A 105 23.61 1.73 11.36
C SER A 105 23.53 0.75 10.19
N LEU A 106 22.84 1.13 9.10
CA LEU A 106 22.83 0.36 7.86
C LEU A 106 24.23 0.25 7.24
N GLY A 107 25.01 1.33 7.22
CA GLY A 107 26.38 1.31 6.70
C GLY A 107 27.33 0.42 7.51
N LEU A 108 27.17 0.35 8.83
CA LEU A 108 27.94 -0.56 9.69
C LEU A 108 27.54 -2.02 9.49
N ILE A 109 26.24 -2.31 9.32
CA ILE A 109 25.74 -3.68 9.13
C ILE A 109 26.08 -4.18 7.71
N VAL A 110 25.85 -3.36 6.69
CA VAL A 110 26.07 -3.70 5.27
C VAL A 110 27.54 -3.45 4.84
N GLY A 111 28.40 -3.04 5.78
CA GLY A 111 29.80 -2.72 5.53
C GLY A 111 30.62 -3.90 5.01
N GLN A 112 31.85 -3.60 4.58
CA GLN A 112 32.77 -4.58 3.97
C GLN A 112 33.04 -5.81 4.85
N ASP A 113 32.94 -5.68 6.18
CA ASP A 113 33.15 -6.77 7.11
C ASP A 113 32.08 -7.88 7.00
N ASN A 114 30.86 -7.55 6.56
CA ASN A 114 29.74 -8.50 6.42
C ASN A 114 29.35 -8.80 4.96
N PHE A 115 29.51 -7.82 4.06
CA PHE A 115 29.10 -7.90 2.65
C PHE A 115 30.25 -7.53 1.68
N GLY A 116 31.50 -7.68 2.12
CA GLY A 116 32.66 -7.50 1.26
C GLY A 116 32.62 -8.44 0.06
N LEU A 117 33.21 -8.00 -1.06
CA LEU A 117 33.31 -8.79 -2.30
C LEU A 117 34.06 -10.12 -2.11
N ASP A 118 34.83 -10.25 -1.04
CA ASP A 118 35.54 -11.48 -0.64
C ASP A 118 34.65 -12.46 0.16
N ALA A 119 33.58 -11.95 0.80
CA ALA A 119 32.67 -12.74 1.63
C ALA A 119 31.39 -13.17 0.90
N VAL A 120 31.02 -12.46 -0.18
CA VAL A 120 29.83 -12.76 -0.98
C VAL A 120 30.25 -13.63 -2.18
N PRO A 121 29.78 -14.89 -2.28
CA PRO A 121 30.06 -15.71 -3.45
C PRO A 121 29.54 -15.02 -4.71
N PRO A 122 30.25 -15.13 -5.85
CA PRO A 122 29.83 -14.51 -7.10
C PRO A 122 28.42 -14.97 -7.45
N VAL A 123 27.57 -14.02 -7.84
CA VAL A 123 26.19 -14.31 -8.27
C VAL A 123 26.26 -15.26 -9.47
N VAL A 124 25.94 -16.52 -9.25
CA VAL A 124 25.85 -17.53 -10.31
C VAL A 124 24.55 -17.26 -11.06
N LYS A 125 24.66 -16.73 -12.28
CA LYS A 125 23.49 -16.56 -13.15
C LYS A 125 22.81 -17.90 -13.34
N ALA A 126 21.49 -17.93 -13.18
CA ALA A 126 20.74 -19.16 -13.33
C ALA A 126 20.85 -19.68 -14.78
N PRO A 127 20.82 -21.01 -15.00
CA PRO A 127 20.80 -21.56 -16.35
C PRO A 127 19.57 -21.05 -17.12
N ALA A 128 19.66 -20.93 -18.45
CA ALA A 128 18.56 -20.40 -19.26
C ALA A 128 17.25 -21.21 -19.19
N SER A 129 17.29 -22.45 -18.66
CA SER A 129 16.12 -23.28 -18.40
C SER A 129 15.47 -23.03 -17.03
N TYR A 130 16.04 -22.16 -16.20
CA TYR A 130 15.50 -21.84 -14.88
C TYR A 130 14.29 -20.92 -15.02
N SER A 131 13.15 -21.34 -14.46
CA SER A 131 11.97 -20.49 -14.34
C SER A 131 11.83 -20.02 -12.90
N ASN A 132 11.86 -18.69 -12.70
CA ASN A 132 11.64 -18.10 -11.38
C ASN A 132 10.22 -18.40 -10.86
N VAL A 133 9.24 -18.46 -11.77
CA VAL A 133 7.83 -18.76 -11.46
C VAL A 133 7.67 -20.18 -10.92
N GLU A 134 8.31 -21.16 -11.56
CA GLU A 134 8.25 -22.56 -11.15
C GLU A 134 8.90 -22.76 -9.77
N ALA A 135 10.12 -22.23 -9.58
CA ALA A 135 10.84 -22.33 -8.32
C ALA A 135 10.07 -21.67 -7.16
N LEU A 136 9.48 -20.50 -7.40
CA LEU A 136 8.66 -19.84 -6.38
C LEU A 136 7.38 -20.62 -6.09
N GLY A 137 6.74 -21.19 -7.11
CA GLY A 137 5.56 -22.04 -6.96
C GLY A 137 5.84 -23.29 -6.13
N GLU A 138 6.94 -23.99 -6.40
CA GLU A 138 7.34 -25.18 -5.65
C GLU A 138 7.47 -24.85 -4.16
N VAL A 139 8.23 -23.81 -3.81
CA VAL A 139 8.44 -23.39 -2.41
C VAL A 139 7.15 -22.90 -1.75
N LEU A 140 6.31 -22.16 -2.48
CA LEU A 140 5.05 -21.61 -1.94
C LEU A 140 4.04 -22.72 -1.59
N TYR A 141 3.97 -23.77 -2.40
CA TYR A 141 3.01 -24.87 -2.23
C TYR A 141 3.58 -26.10 -1.50
N THR A 142 4.84 -26.09 -1.09
CA THR A 142 5.43 -27.18 -0.29
C THR A 142 5.81 -26.70 1.12
N GLU A 143 6.67 -25.71 1.23
CA GLU A 143 7.19 -25.20 2.50
C GLU A 143 6.29 -24.11 3.11
N TYR A 144 5.78 -23.19 2.27
CA TYR A 144 5.04 -22.01 2.73
C TYR A 144 3.51 -22.12 2.55
N VAL A 145 2.99 -23.35 2.52
CA VAL A 145 1.55 -23.62 2.37
C VAL A 145 0.73 -22.90 3.45
N PHE A 146 1.23 -22.90 4.70
CA PHE A 146 0.48 -22.31 5.81
C PHE A 146 0.40 -20.77 5.73
N PRO A 147 1.51 -20.02 5.51
CA PRO A 147 1.44 -18.59 5.18
C PRO A 147 0.58 -18.27 3.95
N PHE A 148 0.60 -19.13 2.93
CA PHE A 148 -0.22 -18.96 1.72
C PHE A 148 -1.72 -19.03 2.04
N GLU A 149 -2.16 -20.03 2.83
CA GLU A 149 -3.54 -20.15 3.29
C GLU A 149 -3.97 -18.97 4.19
N ILE A 150 -3.08 -18.51 5.08
CA ILE A 150 -3.34 -17.32 5.89
C ILE A 150 -3.54 -16.08 4.99
N ALA A 151 -2.72 -15.90 3.95
CA ALA A 151 -2.88 -14.81 3.01
C ALA A 151 -4.24 -14.87 2.28
N ALA A 152 -4.70 -16.06 1.89
CA ALA A 152 -6.01 -16.26 1.28
C ALA A 152 -7.15 -15.84 2.24
N VAL A 153 -7.07 -16.21 3.52
CA VAL A 153 -8.03 -15.79 4.55
C VAL A 153 -7.99 -14.28 4.78
N ILE A 154 -6.80 -13.67 4.79
CA ILE A 154 -6.66 -12.20 4.92
C ILE A 154 -7.33 -11.48 3.75
N LEU A 155 -7.16 -11.97 2.52
CA LEU A 155 -7.84 -11.41 1.34
C LEU A 155 -9.36 -11.54 1.44
N LEU A 156 -9.87 -12.69 1.90
CA LEU A 156 -11.29 -12.88 2.15
C LEU A 156 -11.82 -11.87 3.18
N VAL A 157 -11.13 -11.73 4.31
CA VAL A 157 -11.49 -10.79 5.38
C VAL A 157 -11.46 -9.35 4.86
N ALA A 158 -10.45 -8.98 4.04
CA ALA A 158 -10.35 -7.66 3.44
C ALA A 158 -11.55 -7.32 2.55
N ILE A 159 -12.01 -8.28 1.72
CA ILE A 159 -13.20 -8.09 0.88
C ILE A 159 -14.46 -7.94 1.74
N VAL A 160 -14.65 -8.82 2.73
CA VAL A 160 -15.81 -8.75 3.65
C VAL A 160 -15.82 -7.41 4.40
N ALA A 161 -14.68 -6.97 4.92
CA ALA A 161 -14.55 -5.70 5.62
C ALA A 161 -14.82 -4.49 4.71
N ALA A 162 -14.23 -4.48 3.50
CA ALA A 162 -14.46 -3.42 2.53
C ALA A 162 -15.94 -3.29 2.15
N ILE A 163 -16.63 -4.41 1.90
CA ILE A 163 -18.07 -4.43 1.62
C ILE A 163 -18.86 -3.96 2.84
N ALA A 164 -18.60 -4.51 4.03
CA ALA A 164 -19.33 -4.14 5.24
C ALA A 164 -19.20 -2.65 5.59
N LEU A 165 -18.04 -2.04 5.35
CA LEU A 165 -17.79 -0.61 5.61
C LEU A 165 -18.44 0.31 4.55
N THR A 166 -18.50 -0.14 3.29
CA THR A 166 -19.01 0.69 2.18
C THR A 166 -20.50 0.47 1.90
N LEU A 167 -21.07 -0.64 2.37
CA LEU A 167 -22.48 -0.98 2.20
C LEU A 167 -23.33 -0.02 3.04
N ARG A 168 -23.72 1.09 2.42
CA ARG A 168 -24.64 2.04 3.01
C ARG A 168 -26.02 1.39 3.06
N PRO A 169 -26.70 1.31 4.22
CA PRO A 169 -28.06 0.83 4.26
C PRO A 169 -28.89 1.69 3.31
N THR A 170 -29.57 1.04 2.37
CA THR A 170 -30.47 1.72 1.44
C THR A 170 -31.38 2.62 2.26
N ARG A 171 -31.39 3.91 1.88
CA ARG A 171 -32.18 4.97 2.50
C ARG A 171 -33.53 4.38 2.84
N GLN A 172 -33.87 4.32 4.14
CA GLN A 172 -35.15 3.78 4.59
C GLN A 172 -36.23 4.45 3.74
N THR A 173 -36.78 3.72 2.78
CA THR A 173 -38.12 4.01 2.31
C THR A 173 -38.95 4.06 3.58
N LYS A 174 -39.95 4.93 3.66
CA LYS A 174 -40.95 4.89 4.74
C LYS A 174 -41.81 3.61 4.64
N ALA A 175 -41.17 2.48 4.31
CA ALA A 175 -41.75 1.16 4.28
C ALA A 175 -42.22 0.88 5.70
N PRO A 176 -43.54 0.73 5.90
CA PRO A 176 -44.06 0.38 7.20
C PRO A 176 -43.43 -0.94 7.63
N ARG A 177 -42.94 -1.00 8.87
CA ARG A 177 -42.46 -2.25 9.47
C ARG A 177 -43.68 -3.04 9.94
N PRO A 178 -44.05 -4.16 9.30
CA PRO A 178 -45.30 -4.88 9.63
C PRO A 178 -45.30 -5.36 11.08
N GLU A 179 -44.15 -5.80 11.59
CA GLU A 179 -43.95 -6.20 12.98
C GLU A 179 -44.38 -5.12 13.97
N ARG A 180 -43.98 -3.87 13.72
CA ARG A 180 -44.39 -2.72 14.54
C ARG A 180 -45.85 -2.37 14.37
N GLN A 181 -46.45 -2.62 13.21
CA GLN A 181 -47.84 -2.30 12.91
C GLN A 181 -48.83 -3.31 13.53
N VAL A 182 -48.42 -4.58 13.61
CA VAL A 182 -49.18 -5.66 14.25
C VAL A 182 -49.06 -5.62 15.78
N ALA A 183 -47.91 -5.21 16.31
CA ALA A 183 -47.68 -5.14 17.76
C ALA A 183 -48.39 -3.98 18.48
N VAL A 184 -49.00 -3.04 17.75
CA VAL A 184 -49.59 -1.83 18.34
C VAL A 184 -50.88 -2.15 19.10
N ARG A 185 -50.96 -1.70 20.36
CA ARG A 185 -52.18 -1.82 21.18
C ARG A 185 -53.05 -0.59 21.04
N ARG A 186 -54.30 -0.64 21.53
CA ARG A 186 -55.25 0.48 21.45
C ARG A 186 -54.69 1.76 22.10
N GLU A 187 -53.97 1.61 23.21
CA GLU A 187 -53.37 2.69 23.99
C GLU A 187 -52.27 3.42 23.22
N ASP A 188 -51.49 2.70 22.40
CA ASP A 188 -50.37 3.24 21.63
C ASP A 188 -50.81 4.07 20.40
N ARG A 189 -52.11 4.01 20.03
CA ARG A 189 -52.66 4.71 18.86
C ARG A 189 -52.97 6.18 19.12
N ILE A 190 -53.00 6.59 20.39
CA ILE A 190 -53.49 7.90 20.81
C ILE A 190 -52.45 8.55 21.73
N ARG A 191 -51.91 9.69 21.31
CA ARG A 191 -51.06 10.53 22.16
C ARG A 191 -51.85 11.76 22.58
N ILE A 192 -52.30 11.77 23.84
CA ILE A 192 -52.92 12.96 24.41
C ILE A 192 -51.80 13.96 24.72
N VAL A 193 -51.70 15.00 23.91
CA VAL A 193 -50.78 16.12 24.15
C VAL A 193 -51.55 17.16 24.95
N LYS A 194 -51.18 17.36 26.22
CA LYS A 194 -51.67 18.50 26.99
C LYS A 194 -51.01 19.76 26.44
N MET A 195 -51.82 20.70 26.01
CA MET A 195 -51.40 22.05 25.63
C MET A 195 -52.03 23.02 26.61
N ASP A 196 -51.28 24.06 26.95
CA ASP A 196 -51.81 25.16 27.75
C ASP A 196 -52.89 25.88 26.93
N SER A 197 -54.04 26.12 27.56
CA SER A 197 -55.13 26.89 26.97
C SER A 197 -54.67 28.34 26.85
N GLU A 198 -54.75 28.91 25.64
CA GLU A 198 -54.54 30.35 25.40
C GLU A 198 -55.51 31.21 26.22
#